data_AF-A0A1Y2BX63-F1
#
_entry.id   AF-A0A1Y2BX63-F1
#
_cell.length_a   1.000
_cell.length_b   1.000
_cell.length_c   1.000
_cell.angle_alpha   90.00
_cell.angle_beta   90.00
_cell.angle_gamma   90.00
#
_symmetry.space_group_name_H-M   'P 1'
#
loop_
_entity.id
_entity.type
_entity.pdbx_description
1 polymer ?
#
loop_
_entity_poly.entity_id
_entity_poly.type
_entity_poly.pdbx_seq_one_letter_code
_entity_poly.pdbx_strand_id
1 'polypeptide(L)'
;MEISIAPVQDTLPEERYDEERVQNDLADSADDDGFFVATTFLERVREIVFSVMFFMVHGNATWTVFEYCALIIEDLQLVTFFISLEVSNAYLIPNGLLYSELDYAHMELKQFSVWFSLCVVAVFLMMANIVWVASGFVHGHHKVIWPIWTLRIFASILPTVLYLPILEVIVNPISCNRIDEGNFGTLATTPCSDLRRLPLTIVSVLAMAVYIPTSVTLTAVYVLVNLNQSSMFGVVLFYFPYYNPNVNFMRGGFFFGTALVGFVATYAAIAHAVTGVQQNQTIIYIMAGVYSFGLATGFKVSAMVYNYIQNEVQCRLVQVQDQVILKGEPIMKPDTLVFAYWTHVEIAARIATIHMDKRRQRVDETTIPHLIMIFKRGMEEFPEQSFLKLSYALYMFHMKALNRDARSRLGKLDQSKVPWDVKFQLYYINQLATQTKEADFLGPGIKLDITSYVENKKTDKDAKLNHYLAVQEMRSLWELLSDKQYTVVQNGVIPKSRG
;
A
#
# COMPACT_ATOMS: atom_id res chain seq x y z
N MET A 1 -31.02 -70.85 -23.10
CA MET A 1 -30.36 -69.52 -23.26
C MET A 1 -31.11 -68.59 -22.33
N GLU A 2 -30.75 -68.63 -21.04
CA GLU A 2 -31.38 -67.83 -20.00
C GLU A 2 -30.67 -66.49 -19.93
N ILE A 3 -31.42 -65.41 -20.14
CA ILE A 3 -30.93 -64.04 -20.02
C ILE A 3 -31.17 -63.64 -18.56
N SER A 4 -30.09 -63.65 -17.78
CA SER A 4 -30.05 -63.13 -16.42
C SER A 4 -29.98 -61.60 -16.47
N ILE A 5 -31.00 -60.94 -15.91
CA ILE A 5 -31.05 -59.48 -15.76
C ILE A 5 -30.60 -59.17 -14.34
N ALA A 6 -29.42 -58.57 -14.20
CA ALA A 6 -28.91 -58.05 -12.94
C ALA A 6 -29.62 -56.74 -12.55
N PRO A 7 -29.90 -56.49 -11.25
CA PRO A 7 -30.51 -55.25 -10.81
C PRO A 7 -29.49 -54.11 -10.85
N VAL A 8 -29.89 -53.01 -11.50
CA VAL A 8 -29.19 -51.72 -11.47
C VAL A 8 -29.42 -51.10 -10.11
N GLN A 9 -28.33 -50.87 -9.38
CA GLN A 9 -28.33 -50.28 -8.06
C GLN A 9 -28.04 -48.78 -8.23
N ASP A 10 -29.09 -47.96 -8.30
CA ASP A 10 -29.00 -46.50 -8.28
C ASP A 10 -28.65 -46.04 -6.85
N THR A 11 -27.35 -45.95 -6.56
CA THR A 11 -26.84 -45.18 -5.43
C THR A 11 -26.62 -43.75 -5.89
N LEU A 12 -27.65 -42.91 -5.76
CA LEU A 12 -27.47 -41.46 -5.74
C LEU A 12 -26.58 -41.12 -4.54
N PRO A 13 -25.52 -40.30 -4.70
CA PRO A 13 -24.76 -39.82 -3.57
C PRO A 13 -25.67 -38.94 -2.73
N GLU A 14 -25.95 -39.38 -1.52
CA GLU A 14 -26.57 -38.57 -0.47
C GLU A 14 -25.63 -37.37 -0.24
N GLU A 15 -26.02 -36.19 -0.76
CA GLU A 15 -25.42 -34.91 -0.38
C GLU A 15 -25.66 -34.72 1.11
N ARG A 16 -24.79 -35.31 1.92
CA ARG A 16 -24.57 -34.90 3.29
C ARG A 16 -23.93 -33.52 3.23
N TYR A 17 -24.79 -32.52 3.04
CA TYR A 17 -24.44 -31.12 3.24
C TYR A 17 -23.83 -31.01 4.64
N ASP A 18 -22.55 -30.65 4.68
CA ASP A 18 -21.69 -30.70 5.87
C ASP A 18 -22.24 -29.82 7.02
N GLU A 19 -23.13 -30.35 7.86
CA GLU A 19 -23.50 -29.71 9.13
C GLU A 19 -22.25 -29.43 9.98
N GLU A 20 -21.24 -30.30 9.88
CA GLU A 20 -19.94 -30.12 10.55
C GLU A 20 -19.15 -28.90 10.00
N ARG A 21 -19.36 -28.51 8.74
CA ARG A 21 -18.73 -27.31 8.15
C ARG A 21 -19.44 -26.04 8.61
N VAL A 22 -20.78 -26.06 8.66
CA VAL A 22 -21.58 -24.94 9.18
C VAL A 22 -21.34 -24.73 10.68
N GLN A 23 -21.24 -25.83 11.44
CA GLN A 23 -21.02 -25.77 12.89
C GLN A 23 -19.58 -25.34 13.24
N ASN A 24 -18.59 -25.72 12.42
CA ASN A 24 -17.23 -25.19 12.54
C ASN A 24 -17.11 -23.73 12.08
N ASP A 25 -17.84 -23.30 11.05
CA ASP A 25 -17.88 -21.89 10.61
C ASP A 25 -18.56 -20.97 11.65
N LEU A 26 -19.56 -21.50 12.38
CA LEU A 26 -20.21 -20.81 13.50
C LEU A 26 -19.30 -20.73 14.74
N ALA A 27 -18.53 -21.78 15.04
CA ALA A 27 -17.57 -21.78 16.15
C ALA A 27 -16.41 -20.79 15.94
N ASP A 28 -15.90 -20.68 14.71
CA ASP A 28 -14.85 -19.70 14.35
C ASP A 28 -15.35 -18.24 14.39
N SER A 29 -16.68 -18.02 14.33
CA SER A 29 -17.28 -16.67 14.40
C SER A 29 -17.52 -16.17 15.83
N ALA A 30 -17.58 -17.07 16.81
CA ALA A 30 -17.91 -16.74 18.20
C ALA A 30 -16.69 -16.25 19.01
N ASP A 31 -15.47 -16.48 18.52
CA ASP A 31 -14.22 -16.06 19.18
C ASP A 31 -13.71 -14.68 18.73
N ASP A 32 -14.33 -14.04 17.72
CA ASP A 32 -13.85 -12.76 17.16
C ASP A 32 -14.50 -11.52 17.83
N ASP A 33 -15.48 -11.73 18.72
CA ASP A 33 -16.07 -10.69 19.58
C ASP A 33 -15.22 -10.41 20.84
N GLY A 34 -13.90 -10.61 20.71
CA GLY A 34 -12.85 -10.41 21.72
C GLY A 34 -12.70 -8.96 22.20
N PHE A 35 -13.72 -8.48 22.89
CA PHE A 35 -13.69 -7.69 24.12
C PHE A 35 -12.29 -7.31 24.59
N PHE A 36 -11.89 -6.05 24.28
CA PHE A 36 -10.83 -5.24 24.89
C PHE A 36 -9.95 -5.94 25.95
N VAL A 37 -9.16 -6.93 25.53
CA VAL A 37 -7.94 -7.27 26.25
C VAL A 37 -7.12 -5.98 26.29
N ALA A 38 -6.49 -5.66 27.42
CA ALA A 38 -5.70 -4.44 27.59
C ALA A 38 -4.49 -4.45 26.64
N THR A 39 -4.75 -4.19 25.36
CA THR A 39 -3.75 -3.97 24.32
C THR A 39 -2.89 -2.83 24.79
N THR A 40 -1.57 -3.04 24.73
CA THR A 40 -0.61 -1.99 25.03
C THR A 40 -0.91 -0.75 24.18
N PHE A 41 -0.58 0.45 24.68
CA PHE A 41 -0.78 1.69 23.93
C PHE A 41 -0.17 1.62 22.52
N LEU A 42 0.97 0.94 22.38
CA LEU A 42 1.63 0.70 21.10
C LEU A 42 0.82 -0.17 20.14
N GLU A 43 0.10 -1.18 20.63
CA GLU A 43 -0.76 -2.01 19.78
C GLU A 43 -1.95 -1.22 19.25
N ARG A 44 -2.55 -0.35 20.06
CA ARG A 44 -3.62 0.55 19.62
C ARG A 44 -3.13 1.54 18.57
N VAL A 45 -1.98 2.17 18.81
CA VAL A 45 -1.38 3.09 17.83
C VAL A 45 -1.07 2.35 16.53
N ARG A 46 -0.49 1.15 16.61
CA ARG A 46 -0.22 0.29 15.45
C ARG A 46 -1.49 -0.01 14.66
N GLU A 47 -2.56 -0.43 15.34
CA GLU A 47 -3.83 -0.76 14.70
C GLU A 47 -4.45 0.46 13.99
N ILE A 48 -4.42 1.63 14.63
CA ILE A 48 -4.90 2.88 14.03
C ILE A 48 -4.08 3.22 12.78
N VAL A 49 -2.75 3.16 12.86
CA VAL A 49 -1.85 3.46 11.74
C VAL A 49 -2.08 2.46 10.60
N PHE A 50 -2.15 1.17 10.88
CA PHE A 50 -2.39 0.13 9.88
C PHE A 50 -3.77 0.26 9.23
N SER A 51 -4.78 0.63 10.00
CA SER A 51 -6.12 0.89 9.47
C SER A 51 -6.07 2.05 8.47
N VAL A 52 -5.49 3.19 8.85
CA VAL A 52 -5.34 4.35 7.95
C VAL A 52 -4.57 3.95 6.69
N MET A 53 -3.43 3.29 6.82
CA MET A 53 -2.63 2.81 5.69
C MET A 53 -3.41 1.85 4.78
N PHE A 54 -4.21 0.95 5.36
CA PHE A 54 -5.07 0.03 4.60
C PHE A 54 -6.06 0.81 3.73
N PHE A 55 -6.76 1.81 4.27
CA PHE A 55 -7.73 2.60 3.48
C PHE A 55 -7.07 3.46 2.39
N MET A 56 -5.81 3.83 2.59
CA MET A 56 -5.03 4.57 1.62
C MET A 56 -4.62 3.72 0.42
N VAL A 57 -4.21 2.48 0.67
CA VAL A 57 -3.78 1.54 -0.37
C VAL A 57 -4.97 0.84 -1.02
N HIS A 58 -5.90 0.35 -0.21
CA HIS A 58 -6.99 -0.49 -0.67
C HIS A 58 -8.05 0.32 -1.41
N GLY A 59 -8.54 -0.21 -2.54
CA GLY A 59 -9.55 0.45 -3.38
C GLY A 59 -9.01 1.59 -4.23
N ASN A 60 -7.70 1.86 -4.20
CA ASN A 60 -7.07 2.80 -5.12
C ASN A 60 -6.85 2.14 -6.49
N ALA A 61 -7.94 1.89 -7.22
CA ALA A 61 -7.86 1.58 -8.65
C ALA A 61 -7.64 2.89 -9.41
N THR A 62 -6.45 3.49 -9.22
CA THR A 62 -6.02 4.62 -10.02
C THR A 62 -6.09 4.23 -11.49
N TRP A 63 -6.56 5.15 -12.32
CA TRP A 63 -6.46 4.95 -13.76
C TRP A 63 -4.98 4.76 -14.09
N THR A 64 -4.65 3.70 -14.82
CA THR A 64 -3.25 3.38 -15.18
C THR A 64 -2.54 4.58 -15.83
N VAL A 65 -3.29 5.44 -16.53
CA VAL A 65 -2.82 6.72 -17.07
C VAL A 65 -2.25 7.63 -15.98
N PHE A 66 -2.94 7.75 -14.85
CA PHE A 66 -2.49 8.58 -13.71
C PHE A 66 -1.18 8.04 -13.12
N GLU A 67 -1.01 6.71 -13.02
CA GLU A 67 0.25 6.11 -12.56
C GLU A 67 1.41 6.43 -13.50
N TYR A 68 1.19 6.34 -14.82
CA TYR A 68 2.20 6.74 -15.80
C TYR A 68 2.51 8.24 -15.74
N CYS A 69 1.50 9.10 -15.58
CA CYS A 69 1.70 10.54 -15.43
C CYS A 69 2.46 10.88 -14.15
N ALA A 70 2.08 10.28 -13.02
CA ALA A 70 2.76 10.50 -11.74
C ALA A 70 4.23 10.06 -11.81
N LEU A 71 4.50 8.91 -12.41
CA LEU A 71 5.86 8.40 -12.63
C LEU A 71 6.68 9.34 -13.52
N ILE A 72 6.12 9.82 -14.64
CA ILE A 72 6.79 10.80 -15.50
C ILE A 72 7.08 12.11 -14.76
N ILE A 73 6.13 12.60 -13.95
CA ILE A 73 6.32 13.85 -13.21
C ILE A 73 7.38 13.66 -12.11
N GLU A 74 7.35 12.57 -11.36
CA GLU A 74 8.35 12.23 -10.34
C GLU A 74 9.76 12.18 -10.94
N ASP A 75 9.91 11.50 -12.09
CA ASP A 75 11.20 11.41 -12.78
C ASP A 75 11.64 12.76 -13.37
N LEU A 76 10.72 13.53 -13.94
CA LEU A 76 11.02 14.89 -14.43
C LEU A 76 11.50 15.79 -13.30
N GLN A 77 10.91 15.69 -12.10
CA GLN A 77 11.33 16.45 -10.93
C GLN A 77 12.75 16.10 -10.48
N LEU A 78 13.10 14.81 -10.52
CA LEU A 78 14.47 14.36 -10.25
C LEU A 78 15.46 14.89 -11.28
N VAL A 79 15.08 14.93 -12.57
CA VAL A 79 15.92 15.52 -13.61
C VAL A 79 16.09 17.03 -13.40
N THR A 80 15.01 17.75 -13.09
CA THR A 80 15.09 19.20 -12.82
C THR A 80 15.96 19.51 -11.61
N PHE A 81 16.00 18.65 -10.60
CA PHE A 81 16.89 18.82 -9.45
C PHE A 81 18.37 18.84 -9.84
N PHE A 82 18.78 18.02 -10.82
CA PHE A 82 20.15 18.05 -11.34
C PHE A 82 20.44 19.30 -12.19
N ILE A 83 19.41 20.03 -12.61
CA ILE A 83 19.45 21.27 -13.41
C ILE A 83 19.25 22.51 -12.50
N SER A 84 19.50 22.41 -11.19
CA SER A 84 19.25 23.54 -10.27
C SER A 84 20.07 24.79 -10.59
N LEU A 85 19.48 25.96 -10.34
CA LEU A 85 20.10 27.28 -10.44
C LEU A 85 21.39 27.42 -9.61
N GLU A 86 21.54 26.69 -8.50
CA GLU A 86 22.79 26.74 -7.74
C GLU A 86 23.99 26.18 -8.51
N VAL A 87 23.70 25.28 -9.46
CA VAL A 87 24.66 24.69 -10.38
C VAL A 87 24.61 25.38 -11.76
N SER A 88 23.74 26.39 -11.99
CA SER A 88 23.71 27.12 -13.26
C SER A 88 24.98 27.93 -13.54
N ASN A 89 25.76 28.24 -12.49
CA ASN A 89 27.11 28.77 -12.70
C ASN A 89 28.01 27.75 -13.41
N ALA A 90 27.75 26.46 -13.25
CA ALA A 90 28.47 25.42 -13.97
C ALA A 90 28.01 25.28 -15.42
N TYR A 91 26.76 25.58 -15.79
CA TYR A 91 26.27 25.49 -17.18
C TYR A 91 25.16 26.51 -17.52
N LEU A 92 25.22 27.11 -18.71
CA LEU A 92 24.19 28.04 -19.21
C LEU A 92 22.86 27.31 -19.48
N ILE A 93 21.78 27.69 -18.79
CA ILE A 93 20.42 27.18 -19.01
C ILE A 93 19.70 28.10 -20.02
N PRO A 94 19.05 27.56 -21.08
CA PRO A 94 18.25 28.36 -21.98
C PRO A 94 17.07 29.02 -21.25
N ASN A 95 16.84 30.31 -21.49
CA ASN A 95 15.77 31.09 -20.84
C ASN A 95 14.36 30.50 -21.02
N GLY A 96 14.13 29.62 -22.03
CA GLY A 96 12.86 28.92 -22.25
C GLY A 96 12.68 27.63 -21.45
N LEU A 97 13.74 27.08 -20.85
CA LEU A 97 13.71 25.87 -20.01
C LEU A 97 13.66 26.20 -18.51
N LEU A 98 13.96 27.45 -18.14
CA LEU A 98 13.95 27.97 -16.77
C LEU A 98 12.54 28.15 -16.18
N TYR A 99 11.47 27.85 -16.92
CA TYR A 99 10.08 28.03 -16.45
C TYR A 99 9.68 27.14 -15.26
N SER A 100 10.53 26.23 -14.81
CA SER A 100 10.18 25.28 -13.74
C SER A 100 10.81 25.54 -12.37
N GLU A 101 11.87 26.36 -12.27
CA GLU A 101 12.34 26.83 -10.96
C GLU A 101 11.61 28.14 -10.66
N LEU A 102 10.58 28.05 -9.83
CA LEU A 102 9.98 29.22 -9.20
C LEU A 102 11.09 29.90 -8.39
N ASP A 103 11.62 31.01 -8.90
CA ASP A 103 12.66 31.77 -8.20
C ASP A 103 12.04 32.49 -6.99
N TYR A 104 11.88 31.74 -5.91
CA TYR A 104 11.29 32.23 -4.66
C TYR A 104 12.11 33.36 -4.04
N ALA A 105 13.40 33.47 -4.38
CA ALA A 105 14.29 34.50 -3.86
C ALA A 105 13.91 35.88 -4.43
N HIS A 106 13.55 35.94 -5.71
CA HIS A 106 13.15 37.17 -6.41
C HIS A 106 11.66 37.47 -6.35
N MET A 107 10.84 36.55 -5.84
CA MET A 107 9.41 36.82 -5.63
C MET A 107 9.18 37.89 -4.56
N GLU A 108 8.18 38.75 -4.83
CA GLU A 108 7.65 39.63 -3.80
C GLU A 108 7.13 38.80 -2.61
N LEU A 109 7.36 39.28 -1.39
CA LEU A 109 6.94 38.60 -0.17
C LEU A 109 5.43 38.24 -0.18
N LYS A 110 4.60 39.09 -0.78
CA LYS A 110 3.15 38.83 -0.92
C LYS A 110 2.86 37.63 -1.82
N GLN A 111 3.54 37.53 -2.97
CA GLN A 111 3.35 36.42 -3.91
C GLN A 111 3.86 35.11 -3.29
N PHE A 112 5.05 35.15 -2.70
CA PHE A 112 5.62 34.00 -1.99
C PHE A 112 4.69 33.53 -0.85
N SER A 113 4.13 34.47 -0.07
CA SER A 113 3.22 34.15 1.04
C SER A 113 1.95 33.42 0.58
N VAL A 114 1.43 33.70 -0.62
CA VAL A 114 0.28 32.97 -1.18
C VAL A 114 0.63 31.52 -1.46
N TRP A 115 1.74 31.26 -2.16
CA TRP A 115 2.21 29.90 -2.46
C TRP A 115 2.55 29.12 -1.19
N PHE A 116 3.28 29.76 -0.28
CA PHE A 116 3.60 29.19 1.03
C PHE A 116 2.33 28.81 1.80
N SER A 117 1.34 29.70 1.87
CA SER A 117 0.08 29.43 2.55
C SER A 117 -0.68 28.27 1.92
N LEU A 118 -0.70 28.18 0.58
CA LEU A 118 -1.33 27.08 -0.13
C LEU A 118 -0.68 25.73 0.21
N CYS A 119 0.65 25.65 0.18
CA CYS A 119 1.39 24.43 0.52
C CYS A 119 1.17 24.04 1.99
N VAL A 120 1.26 24.99 2.92
CA VAL A 120 1.04 24.76 4.35
C VAL A 120 -0.39 24.29 4.60
N VAL A 121 -1.39 24.95 4.03
CA VAL A 121 -2.80 24.54 4.14
C VAL A 121 -3.01 23.14 3.58
N ALA A 122 -2.42 22.80 2.43
CA ALA A 122 -2.50 21.45 1.87
C ALA A 122 -1.90 20.39 2.82
N VAL A 123 -0.74 20.65 3.43
CA VAL A 123 -0.12 19.75 4.43
C VAL A 123 -1.01 19.58 5.65
N PHE A 124 -1.50 20.67 6.24
CA PHE A 124 -2.35 20.59 7.42
C PHE A 124 -3.72 19.97 7.12
N LEU A 125 -4.29 20.19 5.92
CA LEU A 125 -5.51 19.51 5.47
C LEU A 125 -5.29 18.02 5.31
N MET A 126 -4.16 17.58 4.74
CA MET A 126 -3.81 16.16 4.66
C MET A 126 -3.75 15.55 6.07
N MET A 127 -3.12 16.24 7.02
CA MET A 127 -2.98 15.78 8.41
C MET A 127 -4.31 15.74 9.16
N ALA A 128 -5.11 16.79 9.03
CA ALA A 128 -6.46 16.83 9.59
C ALA A 128 -7.30 15.67 9.04
N ASN A 129 -7.13 15.34 7.75
CA ASN A 129 -7.83 14.23 7.12
C ASN A 129 -7.34 12.86 7.66
N ILE A 130 -6.03 12.66 7.83
CA ILE A 130 -5.46 11.47 8.47
C ILE A 130 -6.03 11.30 9.87
N VAL A 131 -6.01 12.36 10.70
CA VAL A 131 -6.54 12.32 12.07
C VAL A 131 -8.05 12.10 12.07
N TRP A 132 -8.78 12.68 11.13
CA TRP A 132 -10.22 12.48 11.00
C TRP A 132 -10.56 11.02 10.66
N VAL A 133 -9.87 10.43 9.68
CA VAL A 133 -10.06 9.02 9.30
C VAL A 133 -9.66 8.10 10.46
N ALA A 134 -8.53 8.36 11.12
CA ALA A 134 -8.08 7.64 12.31
C ALA A 134 -9.10 7.71 13.45
N SER A 135 -9.62 8.91 13.75
CA SER A 135 -10.63 9.11 14.79
C SER A 135 -11.94 8.41 14.45
N GLY A 136 -12.39 8.46 13.19
CA GLY A 136 -13.56 7.73 12.72
C GLY A 136 -13.44 6.22 12.97
N PHE A 137 -12.23 5.67 12.83
CA PHE A 137 -11.94 4.27 13.11
C PHE A 137 -12.03 3.96 14.60
N VAL A 138 -11.41 4.77 15.45
CA VAL A 138 -11.45 4.58 16.92
C VAL A 138 -12.87 4.60 17.46
N HIS A 139 -13.74 5.44 16.90
CA HIS A 139 -15.14 5.53 17.31
C HIS A 139 -16.06 4.51 16.62
N GLY A 140 -15.59 3.83 15.57
CA GLY A 140 -16.40 2.91 14.76
C GLY A 140 -17.57 3.59 14.03
N HIS A 141 -17.49 4.90 13.81
CA HIS A 141 -18.55 5.70 13.20
C HIS A 141 -18.03 6.50 12.00
N HIS A 142 -18.11 5.94 10.81
CA HIS A 142 -17.89 6.68 9.56
C HIS A 142 -19.24 7.13 9.00
N LYS A 143 -19.72 8.32 9.39
CA LYS A 143 -20.95 8.90 8.81
C LYS A 143 -20.74 9.44 7.39
N VAL A 144 -19.50 9.76 7.03
CA VAL A 144 -19.15 10.47 5.80
C VAL A 144 -18.01 9.75 5.09
N ILE A 145 -18.19 9.48 3.79
CA ILE A 145 -17.27 8.71 2.95
C ILE A 145 -16.18 9.60 2.32
N TRP A 146 -16.47 10.90 2.08
CA TRP A 146 -15.54 11.82 1.42
C TRP A 146 -14.14 11.89 2.07
N PRO A 147 -13.97 11.84 3.40
CA PRO A 147 -12.64 11.90 4.03
C PRO A 147 -11.70 10.80 3.52
N ILE A 148 -12.21 9.59 3.31
CA ILE A 148 -11.42 8.48 2.77
C ILE A 148 -10.98 8.77 1.33
N TRP A 149 -11.88 9.29 0.50
CA TRP A 149 -11.57 9.64 -0.90
C TRP A 149 -10.52 10.74 -0.99
N THR A 150 -10.70 11.80 -0.20
CA THR A 150 -9.75 12.91 -0.14
C THR A 150 -8.41 12.48 0.43
N LEU A 151 -8.38 11.57 1.41
CA LEU A 151 -7.15 11.01 1.96
C LEU A 151 -6.36 10.26 0.89
N ARG A 152 -7.03 9.44 0.06
CA ARG A 152 -6.38 8.71 -1.05
C ARG A 152 -5.79 9.67 -2.07
N ILE A 153 -6.54 10.68 -2.49
CA ILE A 153 -6.05 11.68 -3.46
C ILE A 153 -4.84 12.42 -2.88
N PHE A 154 -4.93 12.90 -1.64
CA PHE A 154 -3.83 13.61 -1.00
C PHE A 154 -2.59 12.74 -0.84
N ALA A 155 -2.75 11.51 -0.38
CA ALA A 155 -1.63 10.58 -0.22
C ALA A 155 -1.00 10.13 -1.53
N SER A 156 -1.76 10.15 -2.63
CA SER A 156 -1.26 9.79 -3.95
C SER A 156 -0.67 10.95 -4.73
N ILE A 157 -0.88 12.21 -4.31
CA ILE A 157 -0.39 13.41 -5.01
C ILE A 157 0.67 14.13 -4.19
N LEU A 158 0.44 14.37 -2.89
CA LEU A 158 1.34 15.18 -2.07
C LEU A 158 2.72 14.54 -1.90
N PRO A 159 2.84 13.29 -1.40
CA PRO A 159 4.15 12.67 -1.13
C PRO A 159 4.86 12.13 -2.37
N THR A 160 4.17 12.03 -3.52
CA THR A 160 4.71 11.46 -4.76
C THR A 160 5.04 12.56 -5.76
N VAL A 161 4.05 13.38 -6.12
CA VAL A 161 4.14 14.37 -7.20
C VAL A 161 4.48 15.75 -6.65
N LEU A 162 4.04 16.11 -5.45
CA LEU A 162 4.29 17.44 -4.90
C LEU A 162 5.31 17.42 -3.77
N TYR A 163 6.03 16.31 -3.57
CA TYR A 163 6.94 16.15 -2.44
C TYR A 163 8.06 17.19 -2.47
N LEU A 164 8.79 17.23 -3.59
CA LEU A 164 9.89 18.18 -3.78
C LEU A 164 9.39 19.63 -3.81
N PRO A 165 8.38 20.02 -4.61
CA PRO A 165 7.88 21.40 -4.64
C PRO A 165 7.41 21.90 -3.27
N ILE A 166 6.65 21.09 -2.53
CA ILE A 166 6.15 21.47 -1.20
C ILE A 166 7.32 21.62 -0.22
N LEU A 167 8.27 20.69 -0.24
CA LEU A 167 9.43 20.76 0.63
C LEU A 167 10.27 22.01 0.34
N GLU A 168 10.48 22.36 -0.92
CA GLU A 168 11.22 23.55 -1.34
C GLU A 168 10.54 24.84 -0.85
N VAL A 169 9.23 24.99 -1.09
CA VAL A 169 8.44 26.14 -0.62
C VAL A 169 8.49 26.26 0.90
N ILE A 170 8.40 25.14 1.62
CA ILE A 170 8.43 25.12 3.08
C ILE A 170 9.84 25.40 3.61
N VAL A 171 10.92 24.96 2.97
CA VAL A 171 12.30 25.18 3.45
C VAL A 171 12.78 26.62 3.23
N ASN A 172 12.31 27.31 2.18
CA ASN A 172 12.77 28.65 1.84
C ASN A 172 12.69 29.72 2.97
N PRO A 173 11.62 29.82 3.77
CA PRO A 173 11.56 30.72 4.92
C PRO A 173 12.65 30.49 5.96
N ILE A 174 13.16 29.26 6.08
CA ILE A 174 14.23 28.86 7.01
C ILE A 174 15.61 29.20 6.42
N SER A 175 15.77 29.16 5.09
CA SER A 175 17.04 29.47 4.43
C SER A 175 17.38 30.96 4.50
N CYS A 176 18.24 31.32 5.45
CA CYS A 176 18.64 32.69 5.74
C CYS A 176 19.94 33.13 5.06
N ASN A 177 20.58 32.23 4.30
CA ASN A 177 21.98 32.40 3.91
C ASN A 177 22.22 33.24 2.65
N ARG A 178 21.16 33.72 1.97
CA ARG A 178 21.27 34.60 0.80
C ARG A 178 20.72 35.98 1.15
N ILE A 179 21.57 36.84 1.71
CA ILE A 179 21.30 38.28 1.69
C ILE A 179 21.90 38.78 0.38
N ASP A 180 21.04 38.95 -0.63
CA ASP A 180 21.42 39.59 -1.89
C ASP A 180 21.25 41.11 -1.75
N GLU A 181 22.14 41.91 -2.33
CA GLU A 181 22.08 43.38 -2.28
C GLU A 181 20.97 43.99 -3.17
N GLY A 182 19.96 43.18 -3.54
CA GLY A 182 18.93 43.50 -4.51
C GLY A 182 17.76 44.35 -3.99
N ASN A 183 16.71 44.44 -4.81
CA ASN A 183 15.51 45.24 -4.57
C ASN A 183 14.88 44.99 -3.19
N PHE A 184 14.69 46.06 -2.41
CA PHE A 184 13.97 46.02 -1.14
C PHE A 184 12.56 45.45 -1.32
N GLY A 185 12.21 44.41 -0.53
CA GLY A 185 10.87 43.83 -0.48
C GLY A 185 10.75 42.40 -1.02
N THR A 186 11.85 41.83 -1.51
CA THR A 186 11.95 40.41 -1.86
C THR A 186 12.23 39.54 -0.63
N LEU A 187 11.96 38.23 -0.73
CA LEU A 187 12.24 37.29 0.36
C LEU A 187 13.74 37.25 0.72
N ALA A 188 14.62 37.36 -0.29
CA ALA A 188 16.07 37.34 -0.13
C ALA A 188 16.62 38.56 0.66
N THR A 189 16.00 39.73 0.50
CA THR A 189 16.47 40.96 1.17
C THR A 189 15.97 41.10 2.61
N THR A 190 15.02 40.25 3.03
CA THR A 190 14.41 40.33 4.36
C THR A 190 15.25 39.54 5.37
N PRO A 191 15.87 40.21 6.37
CA PRO A 191 16.70 39.53 7.36
C PRO A 191 15.85 38.56 8.19
N CYS A 192 16.46 37.50 8.69
CA CYS A 192 15.72 36.46 9.43
C CYS A 192 15.22 36.90 10.80
N SER A 193 15.73 38.01 11.32
CA SER A 193 15.20 38.67 12.51
C SER A 193 14.00 39.58 12.23
N ASP A 194 13.61 39.80 10.97
CA ASP A 194 12.44 40.62 10.65
C ASP A 194 11.16 39.96 11.18
N LEU A 195 10.38 40.74 11.91
CA LEU A 195 9.09 40.35 12.48
C LEU A 195 8.11 39.85 11.42
N ARG A 196 8.26 40.28 10.16
CA ARG A 196 7.44 39.81 9.03
C ARG A 196 7.76 38.39 8.60
N ARG A 197 9.00 37.94 8.76
CA ARG A 197 9.48 36.61 8.33
C ARG A 197 9.34 35.57 9.43
N LEU A 198 9.51 35.98 10.69
CA LEU A 198 9.37 35.13 11.88
C LEU A 198 8.14 34.19 11.85
N PRO A 199 6.90 34.66 11.57
CA PRO A 199 5.74 33.76 11.54
C PRO A 199 5.83 32.71 10.43
N LEU A 200 6.37 33.05 9.25
CA LEU A 200 6.56 32.10 8.15
C LEU A 200 7.56 31.01 8.55
N THR A 201 8.65 31.38 9.22
CA THR A 201 9.66 30.44 9.71
C THR A 201 9.08 29.50 10.78
N ILE A 202 8.31 30.01 11.74
CA ILE A 202 7.67 29.17 12.78
C ILE A 202 6.70 28.17 12.15
N VAL A 203 5.83 28.65 11.25
CA VAL A 203 4.85 27.79 10.56
C VAL A 203 5.55 26.76 9.66
N SER A 204 6.64 27.15 9.00
CA SER A 204 7.45 26.25 8.19
C SER A 204 8.05 25.11 9.02
N VAL A 205 8.68 25.41 10.17
CA VAL A 205 9.25 24.39 11.05
C VAL A 205 8.17 23.40 11.53
N LEU A 206 6.99 23.92 11.91
CA LEU A 206 5.85 23.07 12.28
C LEU A 206 5.37 22.21 11.11
N ALA A 207 5.25 22.79 9.92
CA ALA A 207 4.84 22.08 8.73
C ALA A 207 5.86 20.98 8.36
N MET A 208 7.17 21.24 8.42
CA MET A 208 8.22 20.23 8.18
C MET A 208 8.18 19.09 9.20
N ALA A 209 8.05 19.43 10.48
CA ALA A 209 8.01 18.46 11.58
C ALA A 209 6.87 17.44 11.42
N VAL A 210 5.79 17.83 10.74
CA VAL A 210 4.64 16.96 10.47
C VAL A 210 4.71 16.34 9.07
N TYR A 211 5.09 17.11 8.05
CA TYR A 211 5.10 16.67 6.65
C TYR A 211 6.16 15.60 6.37
N ILE A 212 7.38 15.77 6.89
CA ILE A 212 8.48 14.83 6.61
C ILE A 212 8.17 13.44 7.17
N PRO A 213 7.83 13.26 8.47
CA PRO A 213 7.51 11.93 8.99
C PRO A 213 6.30 11.32 8.30
N THR A 214 5.29 12.13 7.97
CA THR A 214 4.10 11.66 7.26
C THR A 214 4.48 11.16 5.87
N SER A 215 5.17 11.96 5.07
CA SER A 215 5.62 11.57 3.73
C SER A 215 6.52 10.34 3.78
N VAL A 216 7.48 10.25 4.70
CA VAL A 216 8.32 9.05 4.88
C VAL A 216 7.46 7.82 5.18
N THR A 217 6.47 7.95 6.06
CA THR A 217 5.54 6.88 6.42
C THR A 217 4.67 6.47 5.23
N LEU A 218 4.19 7.43 4.45
CA LEU A 218 3.37 7.16 3.25
C LEU A 218 4.20 6.52 2.15
N THR A 219 5.41 7.02 1.89
CA THR A 219 6.33 6.43 0.94
C THR A 219 6.69 5.01 1.35
N ALA A 220 6.95 4.76 2.65
CA ALA A 220 7.23 3.41 3.14
C ALA A 220 6.10 2.41 2.84
N VAL A 221 4.85 2.87 2.80
CA VAL A 221 3.67 2.07 2.41
C VAL A 221 3.63 1.81 0.91
N TYR A 222 3.97 2.81 0.09
CA TYR A 222 3.90 2.71 -1.37
C TYR A 222 5.11 2.05 -2.03
N VAL A 223 6.23 1.88 -1.34
CA VAL A 223 7.40 0.99 -1.59
C VAL A 223 8.63 1.59 -0.88
N LEU A 224 9.55 0.74 -0.40
CA LEU A 224 10.93 1.05 0.03
C LEU A 224 11.67 1.98 -0.95
N VAL A 225 11.33 3.26 -0.98
CA VAL A 225 11.93 4.30 -1.81
C VAL A 225 12.60 5.29 -0.87
N ASN A 226 13.88 5.09 -0.55
CA ASN A 226 14.86 6.14 -0.23
C ASN A 226 16.25 5.56 0.12
N LEU A 227 16.83 4.80 -0.80
CA LEU A 227 18.29 4.65 -0.88
C LEU A 227 18.68 4.85 -2.34
N ASN A 228 19.57 5.80 -2.62
CA ASN A 228 20.28 6.11 -3.88
C ASN A 228 19.66 5.64 -5.21
N GLN A 229 19.53 6.50 -6.22
CA GLN A 229 18.98 6.12 -7.54
C GLN A 229 19.62 4.85 -8.15
N SER A 230 20.91 4.61 -7.87
CA SER A 230 21.59 3.36 -8.24
C SER A 230 21.09 2.12 -7.49
N SER A 231 20.78 2.22 -6.19
CA SER A 231 20.10 1.14 -5.46
C SER A 231 18.63 1.02 -5.83
N MET A 232 17.94 2.08 -6.25
CA MET A 232 16.59 1.97 -6.82
C MET A 232 16.60 1.19 -8.13
N PHE A 233 17.56 1.46 -9.02
CA PHE A 233 17.75 0.65 -10.23
C PHE A 233 18.07 -0.80 -9.88
N GLY A 234 18.95 -1.05 -8.90
CA GLY A 234 19.21 -2.39 -8.38
C GLY A 234 17.97 -3.09 -7.84
N VAL A 235 17.16 -2.40 -7.03
CA VAL A 235 15.88 -2.93 -6.51
C VAL A 235 14.92 -3.23 -7.66
N VAL A 236 14.80 -2.37 -8.67
CA VAL A 236 13.98 -2.66 -9.85
C VAL A 236 14.48 -3.89 -10.60
N LEU A 237 15.80 -4.03 -10.78
CA LEU A 237 16.41 -5.17 -11.45
C LEU A 237 16.26 -6.50 -10.70
N PHE A 238 16.21 -6.48 -9.36
CA PHE A 238 16.23 -7.72 -8.56
C PHE A 238 14.92 -8.04 -7.84
N TYR A 239 14.04 -7.06 -7.62
CA TYR A 239 12.82 -7.21 -6.83
C TYR A 239 11.53 -7.02 -7.65
N PHE A 240 11.60 -6.44 -8.86
CA PHE A 240 10.47 -6.24 -9.80
C PHE A 240 9.10 -6.06 -9.12
N PRO A 241 8.88 -4.99 -8.33
CA PRO A 241 7.74 -4.91 -7.42
C PRO A 241 6.37 -4.84 -8.11
N TYR A 242 6.29 -4.40 -9.38
CA TYR A 242 5.01 -4.25 -10.07
C TYR A 242 4.57 -5.49 -10.84
N TYR A 243 3.25 -5.69 -10.88
CA TYR A 243 2.60 -6.77 -11.63
C TYR A 243 2.69 -6.59 -13.15
N ASN A 244 2.94 -5.36 -13.63
CA ASN A 244 3.07 -5.08 -15.06
C ASN A 244 4.56 -4.97 -15.42
N PRO A 245 5.12 -5.91 -16.20
CA PRO A 245 6.53 -5.90 -16.55
C PRO A 245 6.94 -4.62 -17.29
N ASN A 246 6.05 -4.05 -18.10
CA ASN A 246 6.33 -2.83 -18.86
C ASN A 246 6.55 -1.62 -17.94
N VAL A 247 5.81 -1.52 -16.84
CA VAL A 247 5.97 -0.44 -15.85
C VAL A 247 7.33 -0.57 -15.16
N ASN A 248 7.72 -1.81 -14.80
CA ASN A 248 9.04 -2.06 -14.21
C ASN A 248 10.17 -1.70 -15.18
N PHE A 249 10.05 -2.08 -16.45
CA PHE A 249 11.07 -1.77 -17.46
C PHE A 249 11.17 -0.27 -17.71
N MET A 250 10.04 0.43 -17.77
CA MET A 250 10.02 1.90 -17.83
C MET A 250 10.74 2.50 -16.64
N ARG A 251 10.39 2.09 -15.41
CA ARG A 251 11.00 2.61 -14.19
C ARG A 251 12.51 2.34 -14.12
N GLY A 252 12.94 1.14 -14.55
CA GLY A 252 14.35 0.81 -14.69
C GLY A 252 15.05 1.71 -15.72
N GLY A 253 14.39 2.01 -16.84
CA GLY A 253 14.84 3.01 -17.81
C GLY A 253 15.01 4.39 -17.19
N PHE A 254 13.98 4.89 -16.51
CA PHE A 254 14.01 6.20 -15.88
C PHE A 254 15.12 6.34 -14.83
N PHE A 255 15.21 5.40 -13.87
CA PHE A 255 16.26 5.45 -12.85
C PHE A 255 17.67 5.34 -13.42
N PHE A 256 17.86 4.55 -14.48
CA PHE A 256 19.16 4.48 -15.15
C PHE A 256 19.47 5.80 -15.89
N GLY A 257 18.47 6.37 -16.58
CA GLY A 257 18.56 7.68 -17.23
C GLY A 257 18.92 8.79 -16.26
N THR A 258 18.21 8.91 -15.13
CA THR A 258 18.48 9.93 -14.11
C THR A 258 19.85 9.73 -13.48
N ALA A 259 20.27 8.49 -13.22
CA ALA A 259 21.60 8.22 -12.67
C ALA A 259 22.71 8.69 -13.62
N LEU A 260 22.59 8.42 -14.93
CA LEU A 260 23.57 8.90 -15.91
C LEU A 260 23.60 10.42 -16.02
N VAL A 261 22.44 11.08 -15.97
CA VAL A 261 22.36 12.55 -15.90
C VAL A 261 23.06 13.06 -14.65
N GLY A 262 22.82 12.44 -13.48
CA GLY A 262 23.47 12.79 -12.24
C GLY A 262 25.00 12.68 -12.31
N PHE A 263 25.53 11.66 -12.97
CA PHE A 263 26.98 11.54 -13.22
C PHE A 263 27.52 12.67 -14.09
N VAL A 264 26.83 13.02 -15.18
CA VAL A 264 27.22 14.13 -16.06
C VAL A 264 27.17 15.47 -15.31
N ALA A 265 26.09 15.71 -14.54
CA ALA A 265 25.94 16.92 -13.74
C ALA A 265 27.02 17.04 -12.67
N THR A 266 27.34 15.94 -11.97
CA THR A 266 28.41 15.89 -10.97
C THR A 266 29.77 16.17 -11.60
N TYR A 267 30.05 15.57 -12.77
CA TYR A 267 31.29 15.84 -13.50
C TYR A 267 31.39 17.31 -13.91
N ALA A 268 30.31 17.91 -14.43
CA ALA A 268 30.27 19.32 -14.80
C ALA A 268 30.51 20.24 -13.59
N ALA A 269 29.90 19.93 -12.44
CA ALA A 269 30.10 20.67 -11.20
C ALA A 269 31.55 20.61 -10.71
N ILE A 270 32.19 19.43 -10.75
CA ILE A 270 33.61 19.26 -10.41
C ILE A 270 34.49 20.05 -11.39
N ALA A 271 34.23 19.95 -12.69
CA ALA A 271 34.99 20.67 -13.72
C ALA A 271 34.91 22.19 -13.52
N HIS A 272 33.73 22.73 -13.22
CA HIS A 272 33.55 24.14 -12.89
C HIS A 272 34.29 24.52 -11.61
N ALA A 273 34.18 23.71 -10.54
CA ALA A 273 34.87 23.98 -9.28
C ALA A 273 36.40 24.03 -9.42
N VAL A 274 36.98 23.23 -10.33
CA VAL A 274 38.43 23.18 -10.58
C VAL A 274 38.88 24.29 -11.53
N THR A 275 38.13 24.58 -12.58
CA THR A 275 38.56 25.49 -13.66
C THR A 275 38.11 26.93 -13.46
N GLY A 276 37.03 27.16 -12.71
CA GLY A 276 36.35 28.45 -12.60
C GLY A 276 35.67 28.90 -13.90
N VAL A 277 35.65 28.07 -14.95
CA VAL A 277 35.06 28.40 -16.25
C VAL A 277 33.64 27.83 -16.31
N GLN A 278 32.67 28.73 -16.52
CA GLN A 278 31.28 28.36 -16.77
C GLN A 278 31.17 27.56 -18.07
N GLN A 279 30.54 26.39 -18.01
CA GLN A 279 30.42 25.51 -19.16
C GLN A 279 29.30 25.98 -20.10
N ASN A 280 29.47 25.65 -21.38
CA ASN A 280 28.54 26.02 -22.44
C ASN A 280 27.20 25.25 -22.31
N GLN A 281 26.15 25.76 -22.97
CA GLN A 281 24.82 25.13 -23.10
C GLN A 281 24.88 23.70 -23.65
N THR A 282 26.01 23.31 -24.26
CA THR A 282 26.29 21.95 -24.73
C THR A 282 26.11 20.89 -23.65
N ILE A 283 26.41 21.19 -22.38
CA ILE A 283 26.23 20.20 -21.30
C ILE A 283 24.77 19.83 -21.11
N ILE A 284 23.83 20.77 -21.26
CA ILE A 284 22.40 20.47 -21.13
C ILE A 284 21.91 19.58 -22.27
N TYR A 285 22.36 19.86 -23.50
CA TYR A 285 22.06 18.97 -24.63
C TYR A 285 22.68 17.58 -24.45
N ILE A 286 23.88 17.50 -23.85
CA ILE A 286 24.49 16.22 -23.47
C ILE A 286 23.64 15.52 -22.40
N MET A 287 23.22 16.21 -21.34
CA MET A 287 22.35 15.64 -20.30
C MET A 287 21.03 15.12 -20.88
N ALA A 288 20.37 15.87 -21.77
CA ALA A 288 19.13 15.43 -22.42
C ALA A 288 19.35 14.20 -23.33
N GLY A 289 20.46 14.18 -24.08
CA GLY A 289 20.84 13.04 -24.91
C GLY A 289 21.18 11.79 -24.08
N VAL A 290 21.97 11.96 -23.02
CA VAL A 290 22.36 10.91 -22.08
C VAL A 290 21.14 10.36 -21.32
N TYR A 291 20.20 11.21 -20.94
CA TYR A 291 18.94 10.80 -20.33
C TYR A 291 18.13 9.90 -21.27
N SER A 292 17.93 10.34 -22.52
CA SER A 292 17.15 9.60 -23.52
C SER A 292 17.81 8.26 -23.86
N PHE A 293 19.15 8.24 -23.98
CA PHE A 293 19.93 7.03 -24.16
C PHE A 293 19.85 6.11 -22.94
N GLY A 294 19.99 6.67 -21.74
CA GLY A 294 19.86 5.97 -20.46
C GLY A 294 18.48 5.32 -20.31
N LEU A 295 17.41 6.03 -20.64
CA LEU A 295 16.06 5.49 -20.60
C LEU A 295 15.93 4.27 -21.51
N ALA A 296 16.34 4.37 -22.77
CA ALA A 296 16.25 3.28 -23.72
C ALA A 296 17.13 2.08 -23.34
N THR A 297 18.34 2.34 -22.84
CA THR A 297 19.26 1.28 -22.40
C THR A 297 18.80 0.61 -21.11
N GLY A 298 18.40 1.38 -20.09
CA GLY A 298 17.86 0.85 -18.84
C GLY A 298 16.59 0.04 -19.03
N PHE A 299 15.71 0.44 -19.96
CA PHE A 299 14.53 -0.37 -20.34
C PHE A 299 14.94 -1.73 -20.92
N LYS A 300 15.86 -1.72 -21.90
CA LYS A 300 16.35 -2.97 -22.54
C LYS A 300 17.10 -3.86 -21.57
N VAL A 301 17.96 -3.29 -20.72
CA VAL A 301 18.71 -4.03 -19.69
C VAL A 301 17.75 -4.65 -18.69
N SER A 302 16.75 -3.91 -18.21
CA SER A 302 15.75 -4.44 -17.28
C SER A 302 14.95 -5.60 -17.90
N ALA A 303 14.56 -5.47 -19.17
CA ALA A 303 13.90 -6.56 -19.90
C ALA A 303 14.82 -7.77 -20.11
N MET A 304 16.10 -7.56 -20.42
CA MET A 304 17.08 -8.62 -20.60
C MET A 304 17.33 -9.38 -19.29
N VAL A 305 17.52 -8.66 -18.18
CA VAL A 305 17.71 -9.25 -16.85
C VAL A 305 16.48 -10.05 -16.43
N TYR A 306 15.28 -9.49 -16.64
CA TYR A 306 14.03 -10.19 -16.36
C TYR A 306 13.91 -11.50 -17.14
N ASN A 307 14.15 -11.46 -18.46
CA ASN A 307 14.12 -12.64 -19.32
C ASN A 307 15.20 -13.67 -18.93
N TYR A 308 16.38 -13.21 -18.51
CA TYR A 308 17.46 -14.07 -18.04
C TYR A 308 17.04 -14.81 -16.76
N ILE A 309 16.58 -14.09 -15.74
CA ILE A 309 16.11 -14.68 -14.47
C ILE A 309 14.97 -15.67 -14.76
N GLN A 310 14.02 -15.30 -15.62
CA GLN A 310 12.92 -16.17 -16.01
C GLN A 310 13.40 -17.47 -16.66
N ASN A 311 14.25 -17.38 -17.69
CA ASN A 311 14.75 -18.56 -18.41
C ASN A 311 15.59 -19.45 -17.49
N GLU A 312 16.43 -18.85 -16.64
CA GLU A 312 17.27 -19.57 -15.69
C GLU A 312 16.42 -20.36 -14.68
N VAL A 313 15.44 -19.70 -14.06
CA VAL A 313 14.59 -20.34 -13.06
C VAL A 313 13.70 -21.41 -13.68
N GLN A 314 13.13 -21.17 -14.87
CA GLN A 314 12.33 -22.18 -15.57
C GLN A 314 13.17 -23.42 -15.92
N CYS A 315 14.37 -23.25 -16.47
CA CYS A 315 15.26 -24.37 -16.78
C CYS A 315 15.61 -25.19 -15.53
N ARG A 316 15.95 -24.53 -14.42
CA ARG A 316 16.28 -25.21 -13.15
C ARG A 316 15.06 -25.92 -12.54
N LEU A 317 13.88 -25.32 -12.61
CA LEU A 317 12.64 -25.94 -12.12
C LEU A 317 12.27 -27.19 -12.92
N VAL A 318 12.40 -27.16 -14.25
CA VAL A 318 12.15 -28.33 -15.11
C VAL A 318 13.11 -29.47 -14.75
N GLN A 319 14.39 -29.17 -14.54
CA GLN A 319 15.38 -30.18 -14.10
C GLN A 319 15.02 -30.82 -12.76
N VAL A 320 14.53 -30.03 -11.80
CA VAL A 320 14.09 -30.55 -10.49
C VAL A 320 12.83 -31.41 -10.66
N GLN A 321 11.88 -30.98 -11.47
CA GLN A 321 10.65 -31.71 -11.74
C GLN A 321 10.92 -33.06 -12.42
N ASP A 322 11.79 -33.09 -13.42
CA ASP A 322 12.19 -34.31 -14.12
C ASP A 322 12.90 -35.29 -13.18
N GLN A 323 13.74 -34.79 -12.26
CA GLN A 323 14.40 -35.64 -11.25
C GLN A 323 13.40 -36.29 -10.30
N VAL A 324 12.41 -35.55 -9.83
CA VAL A 324 11.35 -36.06 -8.93
C VAL A 324 10.52 -37.13 -9.65
N ILE A 325 10.14 -36.90 -10.91
CA ILE A 325 9.33 -37.84 -11.70
C ILE A 325 10.13 -39.12 -12.02
N LEU A 326 11.39 -38.98 -12.46
CA LEU A 326 12.17 -40.12 -12.95
C LEU A 326 12.74 -41.01 -11.84
N LYS A 327 13.12 -40.43 -10.70
CA LYS A 327 13.81 -41.20 -9.64
C LYS A 327 12.89 -41.63 -8.50
N GLY A 328 11.69 -41.07 -8.41
CA GLY A 328 10.80 -41.27 -7.25
C GLY A 328 11.45 -40.85 -5.93
N GLU A 329 12.57 -40.13 -5.99
CA GLU A 329 13.28 -39.64 -4.82
C GLU A 329 12.49 -38.46 -4.24
N PRO A 330 12.36 -38.37 -2.90
CA PRO A 330 11.76 -37.18 -2.28
C PRO A 330 12.55 -35.95 -2.73
N ILE A 331 11.87 -34.80 -2.84
CA ILE A 331 12.35 -33.47 -3.30
C ILE A 331 13.67 -32.98 -2.62
N MET A 332 14.18 -33.73 -1.64
CA MET A 332 15.29 -33.40 -0.77
C MET A 332 16.63 -33.97 -1.26
N LYS A 333 17.32 -33.25 -2.15
CA LYS A 333 18.76 -32.99 -1.92
C LYS A 333 19.07 -31.49 -2.09
N PRO A 334 19.72 -30.86 -1.10
CA PRO A 334 19.99 -29.41 -1.09
C PRO A 334 21.20 -28.99 -1.95
N ASP A 335 21.91 -29.93 -2.57
CA ASP A 335 23.21 -29.64 -3.19
C ASP A 335 23.12 -28.75 -4.45
N THR A 336 21.93 -28.63 -5.06
CA THR A 336 21.69 -27.75 -6.21
C THR A 336 20.80 -26.57 -5.82
N LEU A 337 21.39 -25.39 -5.66
CA LEU A 337 20.63 -24.14 -5.49
C LEU A 337 19.79 -23.88 -6.74
N VAL A 338 18.48 -23.79 -6.59
CA VAL A 338 17.55 -23.44 -7.69
C VAL A 338 17.50 -21.94 -7.84
N PHE A 339 17.52 -21.20 -6.73
CA PHE A 339 17.35 -19.76 -6.72
C PHE A 339 18.63 -19.06 -6.23
N ALA A 340 19.09 -18.05 -6.96
CA ALA A 340 20.22 -17.24 -6.51
C ALA A 340 19.83 -16.30 -5.36
N TYR A 341 18.60 -15.80 -5.37
CA TYR A 341 18.05 -14.88 -4.37
C TYR A 341 16.60 -15.25 -4.04
N TRP A 342 16.15 -14.89 -2.84
CA TRP A 342 14.77 -15.14 -2.39
C TRP A 342 13.73 -14.46 -3.29
N THR A 343 14.08 -13.33 -3.92
CA THR A 343 13.20 -12.60 -4.84
C THR A 343 12.91 -13.40 -6.11
N HIS A 344 13.83 -14.25 -6.54
CA HIS A 344 13.62 -15.12 -7.71
C HIS A 344 12.49 -16.11 -7.49
N VAL A 345 12.25 -16.55 -6.25
CA VAL A 345 11.13 -17.42 -5.90
C VAL A 345 9.79 -16.73 -6.17
N GLU A 346 9.72 -15.44 -5.81
CA GLU A 346 8.52 -14.62 -6.00
C GLU A 346 8.28 -14.33 -7.49
N ILE A 347 9.35 -14.00 -8.23
CA ILE A 347 9.29 -13.81 -9.70
C ILE A 347 8.83 -15.10 -10.39
N ALA A 348 9.36 -16.26 -9.99
CA ALA A 348 8.95 -17.56 -10.52
C ALA A 348 7.48 -17.86 -10.25
N ALA A 349 7.02 -17.59 -9.02
CA ALA A 349 5.63 -17.71 -8.64
C ALA A 349 4.71 -16.80 -9.46
N ARG A 350 5.11 -15.55 -9.73
CA ARG A 350 4.39 -14.63 -10.63
C ARG A 350 4.28 -15.17 -12.04
N ILE A 351 5.36 -15.72 -12.58
CA ILE A 351 5.38 -16.25 -13.94
C ILE A 351 4.46 -17.47 -14.05
N ALA A 352 4.52 -18.39 -13.07
CA ALA A 352 3.61 -19.52 -13.01
C ALA A 352 2.13 -19.10 -12.96
N THR A 353 1.86 -17.91 -12.42
CA THR A 353 0.51 -17.35 -12.27
C THR A 353 0.17 -16.26 -13.31
N ILE A 354 1.05 -15.95 -14.28
CA ILE A 354 0.85 -14.83 -15.22
C ILE A 354 -0.36 -15.03 -16.14
N HIS A 355 -0.69 -16.29 -16.43
CA HIS A 355 -1.85 -16.67 -17.24
C HIS A 355 -3.15 -16.73 -16.42
N MET A 356 -3.06 -16.55 -15.10
CA MET A 356 -4.21 -16.37 -14.23
C MET A 356 -4.66 -14.91 -14.36
N ASP A 357 -5.41 -14.63 -15.42
CA ASP A 357 -5.88 -13.31 -15.80
C ASP A 357 -6.56 -12.59 -14.62
N LYS A 358 -6.11 -11.35 -14.32
CA LYS A 358 -6.67 -10.45 -13.29
C LYS A 358 -8.18 -10.22 -13.46
N ARG A 359 -8.76 -10.49 -14.63
CA ARG A 359 -10.19 -10.31 -14.92
C ARG A 359 -11.02 -11.60 -14.86
N ARG A 360 -10.41 -12.78 -14.87
CA ARG A 360 -11.10 -14.06 -14.83
C ARG A 360 -10.63 -14.84 -13.61
N GLN A 361 -11.43 -14.77 -12.54
CA GLN A 361 -11.27 -15.48 -11.26
C GLN A 361 -11.26 -17.02 -11.37
N ARG A 362 -10.93 -17.61 -12.52
CA ARG A 362 -10.76 -19.05 -12.65
C ARG A 362 -9.33 -19.38 -12.27
N VAL A 363 -9.18 -19.78 -11.02
CA VAL A 363 -7.96 -20.40 -10.53
C VAL A 363 -7.73 -21.67 -11.34
N ASP A 364 -6.61 -21.74 -12.04
CA ASP A 364 -6.20 -22.99 -12.67
C ASP A 364 -5.60 -23.88 -11.58
N GLU A 365 -6.38 -24.85 -11.11
CA GLU A 365 -5.98 -25.76 -10.03
C GLU A 365 -4.71 -26.56 -10.39
N THR A 366 -4.42 -26.74 -11.69
CA THR A 366 -3.22 -27.46 -12.14
C THR A 366 -1.92 -26.71 -11.83
N THR A 367 -1.99 -25.40 -11.60
CA THR A 367 -0.83 -24.56 -11.26
C THR A 367 -0.48 -24.59 -9.77
N ILE A 368 -1.43 -24.98 -8.90
CA ILE A 368 -1.26 -25.00 -7.44
C ILE A 368 -0.07 -25.89 -7.02
N PRO A 369 0.06 -27.15 -7.50
CA PRO A 369 1.19 -28.01 -7.10
C PRO A 369 2.54 -27.43 -7.52
N HIS A 370 2.62 -26.82 -8.70
CA HIS A 370 3.83 -26.18 -9.19
C HIS A 370 4.22 -24.98 -8.32
N LEU A 371 3.24 -24.17 -7.92
CA LEU A 371 3.46 -23.05 -7.02
C LEU A 371 3.92 -23.50 -5.62
N ILE A 372 3.29 -24.53 -5.06
CA ILE A 372 3.68 -25.10 -3.77
C ILE A 372 5.13 -25.61 -3.84
N MET A 373 5.50 -26.26 -4.94
CA MET A 373 6.87 -26.73 -5.17
C MET A 373 7.87 -25.57 -5.17
N ILE A 374 7.58 -24.48 -5.92
CA ILE A 374 8.42 -23.28 -5.98
C ILE A 374 8.65 -22.69 -4.58
N PHE A 375 7.57 -22.44 -3.83
CA PHE A 375 7.69 -21.83 -2.50
C PHE A 375 8.29 -22.78 -1.47
N LYS A 376 7.97 -24.06 -1.51
CA LYS A 376 8.56 -25.05 -0.59
C LYS A 376 10.07 -25.09 -0.78
N ARG A 377 10.54 -25.17 -2.03
CA ARG A 377 11.98 -25.14 -2.34
C ARG A 377 12.60 -23.81 -1.92
N GLY A 378 11.95 -22.69 -2.22
CA GLY A 378 12.42 -21.38 -1.78
C GLY A 378 12.54 -21.24 -0.27
N MET A 379 11.60 -21.80 0.51
CA MET A 379 11.65 -21.77 1.98
C MET A 379 12.73 -22.70 2.54
N GLU A 380 13.08 -23.77 1.84
CA GLU A 380 14.23 -24.63 2.17
C GLU A 380 15.56 -23.90 1.91
N GLU A 381 15.67 -23.16 0.80
CA GLU A 381 16.87 -22.38 0.44
C GLU A 381 17.01 -21.08 1.26
N PHE A 382 15.89 -20.45 1.65
CA PHE A 382 15.84 -19.18 2.37
C PHE A 382 14.92 -19.21 3.61
N PRO A 383 15.22 -20.04 4.63
CA PRO A 383 14.32 -20.27 5.77
C PRO A 383 14.11 -19.03 6.67
N GLU A 384 15.08 -18.10 6.68
CA GLU A 384 15.04 -16.88 7.50
C GLU A 384 14.16 -15.79 6.87
N GLN A 385 13.86 -15.88 5.58
CA GLN A 385 13.16 -14.80 4.86
C GLN A 385 11.66 -14.82 5.16
N SER A 386 11.22 -13.89 6.01
CA SER A 386 9.81 -13.76 6.41
C SER A 386 8.90 -13.33 5.26
N PHE A 387 9.42 -12.51 4.34
CA PHE A 387 8.69 -12.07 3.15
C PHE A 387 8.31 -13.26 2.25
N LEU A 388 9.18 -14.27 2.14
CA LEU A 388 8.89 -15.43 1.33
C LEU A 388 7.72 -16.26 1.88
N LYS A 389 7.66 -16.42 3.21
CA LYS A 389 6.56 -17.11 3.90
C LYS A 389 5.24 -16.34 3.73
N LEU A 390 5.32 -15.01 3.80
CA LEU A 390 4.18 -14.13 3.56
C LEU A 390 3.68 -14.23 2.12
N SER A 391 4.58 -14.11 1.13
CA SER A 391 4.25 -14.26 -0.29
C SER A 391 3.59 -15.61 -0.54
N TYR A 392 4.15 -16.71 -0.03
CA TYR A 392 3.54 -18.03 -0.15
C TYR A 392 2.10 -18.04 0.36
N ALA A 393 1.88 -17.54 1.59
CA ALA A 393 0.55 -17.47 2.16
C ALA A 393 -0.42 -16.59 1.34
N LEU A 394 0.07 -15.47 0.79
CA LEU A 394 -0.69 -14.56 -0.06
C LEU A 394 -1.16 -15.26 -1.35
N TYR A 395 -0.26 -15.96 -2.06
CA TYR A 395 -0.65 -16.70 -3.25
C TYR A 395 -1.65 -17.81 -2.94
N MET A 396 -1.45 -18.55 -1.84
CA MET A 396 -2.38 -19.60 -1.42
C MET A 396 -3.76 -19.04 -1.07
N PHE A 397 -3.80 -17.84 -0.46
CA PHE A 397 -5.03 -17.11 -0.18
C PHE A 397 -5.74 -16.68 -1.47
N HIS A 398 -5.02 -16.08 -2.42
CA HIS A 398 -5.60 -15.63 -3.70
C HIS A 398 -6.10 -16.78 -4.58
N MET A 399 -5.43 -17.93 -4.54
CA MET A 399 -5.86 -19.10 -5.32
C MET A 399 -7.02 -19.88 -4.67
N LYS A 400 -7.55 -19.44 -3.50
CA LYS A 400 -8.58 -20.16 -2.73
C LYS A 400 -8.26 -21.63 -2.44
N ALA A 401 -7.03 -22.06 -2.69
CA ALA A 401 -6.65 -23.47 -2.79
C ALA A 401 -6.58 -24.14 -1.40
N LEU A 402 -6.26 -23.37 -0.35
CA LEU A 402 -6.07 -23.87 1.01
C LEU A 402 -6.33 -22.78 2.05
N ASN A 403 -7.56 -22.24 2.11
CA ASN A 403 -7.91 -21.12 3.01
C ASN A 403 -7.54 -21.35 4.48
N ARG A 404 -7.70 -22.59 4.98
CA ARG A 404 -7.37 -22.94 6.37
C ARG A 404 -5.87 -22.97 6.62
N ASP A 405 -5.10 -23.63 5.76
CA ASP A 405 -3.64 -23.70 5.91
C ASP A 405 -2.97 -22.35 5.70
N ALA A 406 -3.48 -21.54 4.77
CA ALA A 406 -3.00 -20.18 4.55
C ALA A 406 -3.20 -19.33 5.83
N ARG A 407 -4.40 -19.34 6.43
CA ARG A 407 -4.66 -18.63 7.70
C ARG A 407 -3.81 -19.15 8.85
N SER A 408 -3.68 -20.48 9.00
CA SER A 408 -2.83 -21.06 10.04
C SER A 408 -1.37 -20.60 9.91
N ARG A 409 -0.86 -20.52 8.68
CA ARG A 409 0.49 -20.02 8.39
C ARG A 409 0.63 -18.52 8.64
N LEU A 410 -0.37 -17.71 8.26
CA LEU A 410 -0.40 -16.28 8.55
C LEU A 410 -0.41 -16.03 10.07
N GLY A 411 -1.21 -16.78 10.84
CA GLY A 411 -1.24 -16.69 12.30
C GLY A 411 0.10 -17.05 12.96
N LYS A 412 0.77 -18.12 12.47
CA LYS A 412 2.13 -18.45 12.92
C LYS A 412 3.15 -17.35 12.59
N LEU A 413 2.99 -16.68 11.44
CA LEU A 413 3.87 -15.58 11.04
C LEU A 413 3.64 -14.33 11.90
N ASP A 414 2.39 -14.02 12.26
CA ASP A 414 2.04 -12.89 13.12
C ASP A 414 2.60 -13.04 14.55
N GLN A 415 2.61 -14.28 15.07
CA GLN A 415 3.24 -14.61 16.35
C GLN A 415 4.78 -14.49 16.32
N SER A 416 5.40 -14.56 15.14
CA SER A 416 6.84 -14.49 15.00
C SER A 416 7.35 -13.04 14.98
N LYS A 417 8.63 -12.84 15.34
CA LYS A 417 9.25 -11.50 15.34
C LYS A 417 9.55 -11.08 13.89
N VAL A 418 8.53 -10.63 13.18
CA VAL A 418 8.66 -10.10 11.81
C VAL A 418 8.82 -8.57 11.79
N PRO A 419 9.47 -8.04 10.74
CA PRO A 419 9.52 -6.61 10.44
C PRO A 419 8.13 -5.95 10.32
N TRP A 420 8.07 -4.63 10.51
CA TRP A 420 6.80 -3.89 10.63
C TRP A 420 6.00 -3.82 9.32
N ASP A 421 6.69 -3.76 8.19
CA ASP A 421 6.11 -3.88 6.83
C ASP A 421 5.42 -5.23 6.62
N VAL A 422 6.04 -6.33 7.05
CA VAL A 422 5.43 -7.68 7.00
C VAL A 422 4.19 -7.73 7.91
N LYS A 423 4.22 -7.09 9.08
CA LYS A 423 3.03 -6.98 9.96
C LYS A 423 1.89 -6.19 9.31
N PHE A 424 2.21 -5.09 8.63
CA PHE A 424 1.20 -4.32 7.91
C PHE A 424 0.58 -5.16 6.79
N GLN A 425 1.40 -5.90 6.02
CA GLN A 425 0.88 -6.77 4.97
C GLN A 425 0.03 -7.92 5.54
N LEU A 426 0.41 -8.52 6.67
CA LEU A 426 -0.43 -9.49 7.39
C LEU A 426 -1.78 -8.88 7.79
N TYR A 427 -1.76 -7.69 8.39
CA TYR A 427 -2.97 -6.94 8.73
C TYR A 427 -3.85 -6.68 7.50
N TYR A 428 -3.24 -6.23 6.40
CA TYR A 428 -3.94 -5.97 5.13
C TYR A 428 -4.63 -7.23 4.59
N ILE A 429 -3.93 -8.37 4.60
CA ILE A 429 -4.47 -9.65 4.12
C ILE A 429 -5.63 -10.12 5.00
N ASN A 430 -5.47 -10.04 6.33
CA ASN A 430 -6.53 -10.41 7.26
C ASN A 430 -7.77 -9.54 7.05
N GLN A 431 -7.59 -8.23 6.89
CA GLN A 431 -8.70 -7.32 6.61
C GLN A 431 -9.40 -7.65 5.29
N LEU A 432 -8.64 -7.94 4.23
CA LEU A 432 -9.19 -8.36 2.94
C LEU A 432 -9.94 -9.71 3.04
N ALA A 433 -9.44 -10.64 3.85
CA ALA A 433 -10.08 -11.92 4.11
C ALA A 433 -11.41 -11.76 4.84
N THR A 434 -11.47 -10.89 5.85
CA THR A 434 -12.70 -10.56 6.57
C THR A 434 -13.71 -9.88 5.64
N GLN A 435 -13.26 -8.93 4.80
CA GLN A 435 -14.11 -8.31 3.79
C GLN A 435 -14.67 -9.31 2.78
N THR A 436 -13.85 -10.26 2.33
CA THR A 436 -14.29 -11.29 1.39
C THR A 436 -15.29 -12.25 2.03
N LYS A 437 -15.06 -12.66 3.28
CA LYS A 437 -16.00 -13.50 4.06
C LYS A 437 -17.35 -12.81 4.23
N GLU A 438 -17.35 -11.54 4.62
CA GLU A 438 -18.58 -10.77 4.78
C GLU A 438 -19.29 -10.57 3.43
N ALA A 439 -18.54 -10.41 2.34
CA ALA A 439 -19.11 -10.35 1.00
C ALA A 439 -19.75 -11.66 0.55
N ASP A 440 -19.07 -12.78 0.79
CA ASP A 440 -19.59 -14.11 0.49
C ASP A 440 -20.85 -14.40 1.32
N PHE A 441 -20.94 -13.90 2.57
CA PHE A 441 -22.14 -14.00 3.42
C PHE A 441 -23.35 -13.24 2.85
N LEU A 442 -23.15 -12.07 2.23
CA LEU A 442 -24.25 -11.32 1.61
C LEU A 442 -24.79 -11.99 0.33
N GLY A 443 -24.04 -12.91 -0.26
CA GLY A 443 -24.45 -13.72 -1.41
C GLY A 443 -23.45 -13.73 -2.56
N PRO A 444 -23.52 -14.76 -3.45
CA PRO A 444 -22.57 -14.92 -4.53
C PRO A 444 -22.65 -13.76 -5.53
N GLY A 445 -21.49 -13.16 -5.83
CA GLY A 445 -21.35 -12.09 -6.82
C GLY A 445 -21.45 -10.68 -6.26
N ILE A 446 -21.78 -10.51 -4.97
CA ILE A 446 -21.71 -9.21 -4.30
C ILE A 446 -20.25 -8.92 -3.96
N LYS A 447 -19.72 -7.84 -4.53
CA LYS A 447 -18.42 -7.29 -4.11
C LYS A 447 -18.71 -6.10 -3.23
N LEU A 448 -18.40 -6.19 -1.94
CA LEU A 448 -18.38 -4.99 -1.11
C LEU A 448 -17.13 -4.20 -1.47
N ASP A 449 -17.33 -2.99 -2.00
CA ASP A 449 -16.29 -1.98 -1.88
C ASP A 449 -16.11 -1.66 -0.39
N ILE A 450 -14.94 -1.15 -0.04
CA ILE A 450 -14.56 -0.73 1.31
C ILE A 450 -15.61 0.19 1.92
N THR A 451 -16.14 1.09 1.08
CA THR A 451 -17.21 2.00 1.45
C THR A 451 -18.44 1.23 1.92
N SER A 452 -18.91 0.29 1.09
CA SER A 452 -20.05 -0.56 1.39
C SER A 452 -19.77 -1.47 2.59
N TYR A 453 -18.53 -1.93 2.75
CA TYR A 453 -18.12 -2.75 3.89
C TYR A 453 -18.23 -2.01 5.21
N VAL A 454 -17.72 -0.78 5.27
CA VAL A 454 -17.81 0.07 6.46
C VAL A 454 -19.27 0.41 6.76
N GLU A 455 -20.07 0.68 5.74
CA GLU A 455 -21.51 0.93 5.89
C GLU A 455 -22.26 -0.33 6.38
N ASN A 456 -21.90 -1.51 5.87
CA ASN A 456 -22.45 -2.79 6.30
C ASN A 456 -22.12 -3.07 7.77
N LYS A 457 -20.86 -2.87 8.20
CA LYS A 457 -20.47 -3.02 9.61
C LYS A 457 -21.22 -2.07 10.53
N LYS A 458 -21.44 -0.83 10.08
CA LYS A 458 -22.21 0.15 10.85
C LYS A 458 -23.66 -0.31 11.00
N THR A 459 -24.29 -0.70 9.90
CA THR A 459 -25.70 -1.16 9.91
C THR A 459 -25.87 -2.44 10.71
N ASP A 460 -24.91 -3.37 10.67
CA ASP A 460 -24.88 -4.57 11.52
C ASP A 460 -24.79 -4.21 13.01
N LYS A 461 -23.89 -3.29 13.40
CA LYS A 461 -23.77 -2.82 14.78
C LYS A 461 -25.04 -2.14 15.27
N ASP A 462 -25.62 -1.26 14.45
CA ASP A 462 -26.89 -0.59 14.76
C ASP A 462 -28.04 -1.61 14.88
N ALA A 463 -28.07 -2.63 14.01
CA ALA A 463 -29.04 -3.72 14.08
C ALA A 463 -28.89 -4.56 15.36
N LYS A 464 -27.67 -4.93 15.74
CA LYS A 464 -27.37 -5.65 17.00
C LYS A 464 -27.79 -4.84 18.23
N LEU A 465 -27.47 -3.54 18.25
CA LEU A 465 -27.89 -2.65 19.34
C LEU A 465 -29.42 -2.55 19.43
N ASN A 466 -30.10 -2.33 18.31
CA ASN A 466 -31.56 -2.26 18.27
C ASN A 466 -32.21 -3.60 18.67
N HIS A 467 -31.61 -4.72 18.29
CA HIS A 467 -32.06 -6.05 18.72
C HIS A 467 -31.88 -6.24 20.22
N TYR A 468 -30.73 -5.88 20.78
CA TYR A 468 -30.48 -5.93 22.22
C TYR A 468 -31.49 -5.07 23.00
N LEU A 469 -31.73 -3.83 22.55
CA LEU A 469 -32.73 -2.94 23.15
C LEU A 469 -34.13 -3.55 23.06
N ALA A 470 -34.51 -4.10 21.91
CA ALA A 470 -35.80 -4.77 21.74
C ALA A 470 -35.96 -5.98 22.69
N VAL A 471 -34.92 -6.80 22.84
CA VAL A 471 -34.90 -7.94 23.78
C VAL A 471 -34.99 -7.46 25.23
N GLN A 472 -34.30 -6.37 25.57
CA GLN A 472 -34.37 -5.75 26.90
C GLN A 472 -35.77 -5.21 27.21
N GLU A 473 -36.41 -4.53 26.27
CA GLU A 473 -37.79 -4.05 26.42
C GLU A 473 -38.79 -5.20 26.51
N MET A 474 -38.62 -6.26 25.72
CA MET A 474 -39.42 -7.48 25.85
C MET A 474 -39.27 -8.11 27.23
N ARG A 475 -38.04 -8.17 27.77
CA ARG A 475 -37.79 -8.65 29.13
C ARG A 475 -38.49 -7.78 30.17
N SER A 476 -38.37 -6.45 30.08
CA SER A 476 -39.06 -5.52 30.98
C SER A 476 -40.58 -5.70 30.94
N LEU A 477 -41.15 -5.91 29.75
CA LEU A 477 -42.57 -6.21 29.57
C LEU A 477 -42.96 -7.53 30.27
N TRP A 478 -42.16 -8.59 30.11
CA TRP A 478 -42.41 -9.87 30.78
C TRP A 478 -42.27 -9.77 32.29
N GLU A 479 -41.30 -9.02 32.81
CA GLU A 479 -41.14 -8.78 34.24
C GLU A 479 -42.37 -8.05 34.80
N LEU A 480 -42.86 -7.00 34.12
CA LEU A 480 -44.11 -6.29 34.47
C LEU A 480 -45.35 -7.18 34.45
N LEU A 481 -45.46 -8.09 33.47
CA LEU A 481 -46.57 -9.06 33.39
C LEU A 481 -46.47 -10.15 34.46
N SER A 482 -45.26 -10.51 34.87
CA SER A 482 -45.00 -11.55 35.88
C SER A 482 -45.23 -11.06 37.31
N ASP A 483 -45.05 -9.75 37.55
CA ASP A 483 -45.27 -9.15 38.85
C ASP A 483 -46.78 -9.13 39.15
N LYS A 484 -47.20 -9.90 40.15
CA LYS A 484 -48.58 -10.36 40.42
C LYS A 484 -49.57 -9.25 40.82
N GLN A 485 -49.32 -7.99 40.49
CA GLN A 485 -50.21 -6.86 40.81
C GLN A 485 -51.38 -6.69 39.84
N TYR A 486 -51.40 -7.40 38.70
CA TYR A 486 -52.62 -7.55 37.90
C TYR A 486 -53.46 -8.71 38.44
N THR A 487 -54.01 -8.54 39.65
CA THR A 487 -55.18 -9.32 40.04
C THR A 487 -56.28 -8.94 39.08
N VAL A 488 -56.57 -9.85 38.15
CA VAL A 488 -57.71 -9.77 37.27
C VAL A 488 -58.94 -9.58 38.17
N VAL A 489 -59.47 -8.36 38.23
CA VAL A 489 -60.81 -8.07 38.75
C VAL A 489 -61.80 -8.63 37.74
N GLN A 490 -61.88 -9.95 37.67
CA GLN A 490 -62.96 -10.64 36.99
C GLN A 490 -64.09 -10.79 38.00
N ASN A 491 -65.11 -9.96 37.79
CA ASN A 491 -66.48 -10.02 38.30
C ASN A 491 -66.82 -9.05 39.45
N GLY A 492 -67.35 -7.88 39.06
CA GLY A 492 -68.61 -7.34 39.58
C GLY A 492 -68.68 -6.83 41.04
N VAL A 493 -68.65 -5.50 41.17
CA VAL A 493 -69.44 -4.63 42.08
C VAL A 493 -69.73 -5.12 43.51
N ILE A 494 -69.21 -4.41 44.54
CA ILE A 494 -70.04 -3.70 45.55
C ILE A 494 -69.26 -2.46 46.07
N PRO A 495 -69.78 -1.22 45.97
CA PRO A 495 -69.34 -0.13 46.83
C PRO A 495 -69.89 -0.36 48.24
N LYS A 496 -69.02 -0.66 49.22
CA LYS A 496 -69.45 -0.72 50.62
C LYS A 496 -69.55 0.71 51.17
N SER A 497 -70.78 1.20 51.25
CA SER A 497 -71.15 2.38 52.01
C SER A 497 -70.91 2.18 53.51
N ARG A 498 -70.27 3.19 54.12
CA ARG A 498 -70.30 3.65 55.52
C ARG A 498 -70.24 2.63 56.68
N GLY A 499 -69.18 2.80 57.47
CA GLY A 499 -69.12 2.71 58.93
C GLY A 499 -68.01 3.64 59.38
#